data_AF-A0AAW8APT7-F1
#
_entry.id   AF-A0AAW8APT7-F1
#
_cell.length_a   1.000
_cell.length_b   1.000
_cell.length_c   1.000
_cell.angle_alpha   90.00
_cell.angle_beta   90.00
_cell.angle_gamma   90.00
#
_symmetry.space_group_name_H-M   'P 1'
#
loop_
_entity.id
_entity.type
_entity.pdbx_description
1 polymer ?
#
loop_
_entity_poly.entity_id
_entity_poly.type
_entity_poly.pdbx_seq_one_letter_code
_entity_poly.pdbx_strand_id
1 'polypeptide(L)' 'MTLKAKQTSWVGELAHTHDFKAGKLSSGYRVSSTSISNDLNNLSGFSRYNVNYLEQYFYSEFSGKAGQLSYRIGA' A
#
# COMPACT_ATOMS: atom_id res chain seq x y z
N MET A 1 -12.08 -26.15 16.93
CA MET A 1 -11.34 -25.54 15.80
C MET A 1 -10.99 -24.13 16.22
N THR A 2 -9.71 -23.81 16.35
CA THR A 2 -9.26 -22.49 16.84
C THR A 2 -8.35 -21.89 15.77
N LEU A 3 -8.76 -20.73 15.24
CA LEU A 3 -7.99 -19.96 14.26
C LEU A 3 -7.36 -18.77 14.99
N LYS A 4 -6.04 -18.69 15.01
CA LYS A 4 -5.32 -17.49 15.48
C LYS A 4 -4.66 -16.83 14.27
N ALA A 5 -5.26 -15.75 13.80
CA ALA A 5 -4.68 -14.89 12.77
C ALA A 5 -4.00 -13.69 13.43
N LYS A 6 -2.70 -13.52 13.18
CA LYS A 6 -1.93 -12.34 13.58
C LYS A 6 -1.45 -11.64 12.31
N GLN A 7 -1.92 -10.41 12.12
CA GLN A 7 -1.49 -9.54 11.02
C GLN A 7 -0.68 -8.38 11.60
N THR A 8 0.46 -8.10 11.00
CA THR A 8 1.30 -6.96 11.35
C THR A 8 1.71 -6.29 10.05
N SER A 9 1.44 -4.99 9.93
CA SER A 9 1.79 -4.22 8.74
C SER A 9 2.52 -2.94 9.10
N TRP A 10 3.40 -2.50 8.22
CA TRP A 10 4.00 -1.16 8.25
C TRP A 10 3.86 -0.52 6.87
N VAL A 11 3.64 0.79 6.88
CA VAL A 11 3.51 1.60 5.67
C VAL A 11 4.37 2.84 5.84
N GLY A 12 5.26 3.08 4.89
CA GLY A 12 6.04 4.30 4.76
C GLY A 12 5.68 4.99 3.46
N GLU A 13 5.48 6.31 3.51
CA GLU A 13 5.18 7.11 2.33
C GLU A 13 6.02 8.39 2.35
N LEU A 14 6.65 8.69 1.21
CA LEU A 14 7.28 9.96 0.93
C LEU A 14 6.43 10.66 -0.14
N ALA A 15 5.73 11.72 0.25
CA ALA A 15 4.91 12.51 -0.65
C ALA A 15 5.53 13.89 -0.87
N HIS A 16 5.64 14.31 -2.12
CA HIS A 16 6.06 15.63 -2.53
C HIS A 16 4.98 16.30 -3.37
N THR A 17 4.49 17.45 -2.92
CA THR A 17 3.47 18.20 -3.65
C THR A 17 3.96 19.60 -3.94
N HIS A 18 3.79 20.04 -5.19
CA HIS A 18 4.11 21.38 -5.64
C HIS A 18 2.89 22.04 -6.28
N ASP A 19 2.54 23.22 -5.81
CA ASP A 19 1.40 24.00 -6.29
C ASP A 19 1.86 25.06 -7.30
N PHE A 20 1.46 24.89 -8.57
CA PHE A 20 1.67 25.86 -9.64
C PHE A 20 0.40 26.71 -9.86
N LYS A 21 0.54 27.86 -10.53
CA LYS A 21 -0.61 28.64 -10.99
C LYS A 21 -1.52 27.86 -11.95
N ALA A 22 -0.94 26.99 -12.79
CA ALA A 22 -1.65 26.20 -13.79
C ALA A 22 -2.24 24.87 -13.26
N GLY A 23 -1.79 24.39 -12.09
CA GLY A 23 -2.19 23.08 -11.56
C GLY A 23 -1.32 22.64 -10.38
N LYS A 24 -1.60 21.47 -9.82
CA LYS A 24 -0.85 20.86 -8.72
C LYS A 24 -0.15 19.59 -9.20
N LEU A 25 1.15 19.49 -8.95
CA LEU A 25 1.94 18.28 -9.18
C LEU A 25 2.16 17.59 -7.84
N SER A 26 1.73 16.33 -7.74
CA SER A 26 1.89 15.50 -6.55
C SER A 26 2.63 14.23 -6.95
N SER A 27 3.85 14.05 -6.49
CA SER A 27 4.57 12.79 -6.63
C SER A 27 4.73 12.14 -5.27
N GLY A 28 4.89 10.82 -5.26
CA GLY A 28 5.19 10.13 -4.02
C GLY A 28 5.64 8.70 -4.24
N TYR A 29 6.22 8.16 -3.18
CA TYR A 29 6.71 6.79 -3.13
C TYR A 29 6.19 6.15 -1.86
N ARG A 30 5.42 5.07 -2.01
CA ARG A 30 4.88 4.30 -0.91
C ARG A 30 5.53 2.92 -0.90
N VAL A 31 5.99 2.51 0.28
CA VAL A 31 6.43 1.16 0.57
C VAL A 31 5.61 0.63 1.73
N SER A 32 5.08 -0.58 1.59
CA SER A 32 4.33 -1.25 2.64
C SER A 32 4.75 -2.70 2.74
N SER A 33 4.90 -3.19 3.97
CA SER A 33 5.05 -4.62 4.20
C SER A 33 3.98 -5.10 5.14
N THR A 34 3.36 -6.21 4.77
CA THR A 34 2.33 -6.88 5.56
C THR A 34 2.79 -8.31 5.81
N SER A 35 2.83 -8.70 7.08
CA SER A 35 3.08 -10.08 7.50
C SER A 35 1.80 -10.64 8.13
N ILE A 36 1.33 -11.77 7.59
CA ILE A 36 0.14 -12.47 8.04
C ILE A 36 0.59 -13.86 8.51
N SER A 37 0.39 -14.13 9.80
CA SER A 37 0.60 -15.46 10.39
C SER A 37 -0.75 -16.05 10.77
N ASN A 38 -1.06 -17.24 10.27
CA ASN A 38 -2.28 -17.96 10.57
C ASN A 38 -1.93 -19.31 11.19
N ASP A 39 -2.25 -19.48 12.47
CA ASP A 39 -2.14 -20.74 13.18
C ASP A 39 -3.54 -21.40 13.21
N LEU A 40 -3.70 -22.48 12.44
CA LEU A 40 -4.91 -23.29 12.39
C LEU A 40 -4.71 -24.56 13.23
N ASN A 41 -5.50 -24.70 14.29
CA ASN A 41 -5.53 -25.93 15.09
C ASN A 41 -6.85 -26.69 14.86
N ASN A 42 -6.76 -27.85 14.20
CA ASN A 42 -7.91 -28.70 13.85
C ASN A 42 -7.69 -30.17 14.28
N LEU A 43 -8.75 -31.00 14.24
CA LEU A 43 -8.70 -32.42 14.61
C LEU A 43 -7.69 -33.24 13.77
N SER A 44 -7.32 -32.75 12.58
CA SER A 44 -6.36 -33.38 11.67
C SER A 44 -4.89 -32.96 11.93
N GLY A 45 -4.62 -32.06 12.87
CA GLY A 45 -3.29 -31.55 13.18
C GLY A 45 -3.16 -30.02 13.12
N PHE A 46 -1.92 -29.56 13.27
CA PHE A 46 -1.55 -28.14 13.30
C PHE A 46 -1.05 -27.66 11.93
N SER A 47 -1.58 -26.55 11.41
CA SER A 47 -1.11 -25.91 10.18
C SER A 47 -0.76 -24.45 10.43
N ARG A 48 0.47 -24.06 10.08
CA ARG A 48 0.95 -22.67 10.19
C ARG A 48 1.22 -22.11 8.80
N TYR A 49 0.55 -21.01 8.48
CA TYR A 49 0.77 -20.26 7.25
C TYR A 49 1.37 -18.90 7.60
N ASN A 50 2.58 -18.63 7.12
CA ASN A 50 3.18 -17.30 7.19
C ASN A 50 3.29 -16.75 5.78
N VAL A 51 2.68 -15.60 5.53
CA VAL A 51 2.77 -14.92 4.25
C VAL A 51 3.27 -13.50 4.49
N ASN A 52 4.29 -13.10 3.73
CA ASN A 52 4.82 -11.76 3.76
C ASN A 52 4.68 -11.12 2.38
N TYR A 53 4.00 -9.98 2.35
CA TYR A 53 3.80 -9.16 1.17
C TYR A 53 4.63 -7.89 1.34
N LEU A 54 5.45 -7.57 0.34
CA LEU A 54 6.15 -6.30 0.23
C LEU A 54 5.64 -5.61 -1.03
N GLU A 55 4.94 -4.50 -0.85
CA GLU A 55 4.38 -3.69 -1.92
C GLU A 55 5.13 -2.36 -1.98
N GLN A 56 5.57 -2.00 -3.18
CA GLN A 56 6.24 -0.75 -3.48
C GLN A 56 5.50 -0.13 -4.65
N TYR A 57 5.07 1.11 -4.49
CA TYR A 57 4.32 1.83 -5.50
C TYR A 57 4.80 3.26 -5.55
N PHE A 58 5.20 3.72 -6.73
CA PHE A 58 5.43 5.14 -6.97
C PHE A 58 4.27 5.75 -7.71
N TYR A 59 3.98 7.02 -7.44
CA TYR A 59 2.99 7.77 -8.19
C TYR A 59 3.50 9.15 -8.54
N SER A 60 3.05 9.63 -9.69
CA SER A 60 3.11 11.02 -10.09
C SER A 60 1.74 11.40 -10.63
N GLU A 61 1.16 12.42 -10.04
CA GLU A 61 -0.15 12.94 -10.36
C GLU A 61 -0.03 14.42 -10.69
N PHE A 62 -0.55 14.82 -11.85
CA PHE A 62 -0.70 16.23 -12.20
C PHE A 62 -2.19 16.55 -12.31
N SER A 63 -2.65 17.53 -11.54
CA SER A 63 -4.04 18.00 -11.55
C SER A 63 -4.10 19.45 -12.04
N GLY A 64 -4.62 19.66 -13.25
CA GLY A 64 -4.70 20.98 -13.88
C GLY A 64 -5.89 21.81 -13.41
N LYS A 65 -5.69 23.11 -13.12
CA LYS A 65 -6.78 24.06 -12.79
C LYS A 65 -7.61 24.45 -14.01
N ALA A 66 -7.02 24.42 -15.21
CA ALA A 66 -7.72 24.64 -16.47
C ALA A 66 -8.19 23.29 -17.03
N GLY A 67 -9.50 23.03 -16.99
CA GLY A 67 -10.11 21.83 -17.60
C GLY A 67 -10.23 20.59 -16.70
N GLN A 68 -9.87 20.66 -15.41
CA GLN A 68 -10.04 19.58 -14.41
C GLN A 68 -9.40 18.22 -14.77
N LEU A 69 -8.53 18.18 -15.78
CA LEU A 69 -7.86 16.95 -16.19
C LEU A 69 -6.80 16.59 -15.14
N SER A 70 -6.93 15.38 -14.60
CA SER A 70 -5.97 14.80 -13.66
C SER A 70 -5.34 13.57 -14.31
N TYR A 71 -4.01 13.60 -14.46
CA TYR A 71 -3.24 12.48 -15.00
C TYR A 71 -2.43 11.86 -13.88
N ARG A 72 -2.63 10.56 -13.63
CA ARG A 72 -1.86 9.77 -12.67
C ARG A 72 -1.11 8.68 -13.41
N ILE A 73 0.20 8.61 -13.18
CA ILE A 73 1.06 7.54 -13.66
C ILE A 73 1.77 6.95 -12.44
N GLY A 74 1.77 5.63 -12.30
CA GLY A 74 2.46 4.94 -11.23
C GLY A 74 2.67 3.46 -11.58
N ALA A 75 3.66 2.85 -10.93
CA ALA A 75 3.95 1.42 -11.03
C ALA A 75 4.46 0.87 -9.69
#